data_AF-A0A2G9SQ52-F1
#
_entry.id   AF-A0A2G9SQ52-F1
#
_cell.length_a   1.000
_cell.length_b   1.000
_cell.length_c   1.000
_cell.angle_alpha   90.00
_cell.angle_beta   90.00
_cell.angle_gamma   90.00
#
_symmetry.space_group_name_H-M   'P 1'
#
loop_
_entity.id
_entity.type
_entity.pdbx_description
1 polymer ?
#
loop_
_entity_poly.entity_id
_entity_poly.type
_entity_poly.pdbx_seq_one_letter_code
_entity_poly.pdbx_strand_id
1 'polypeptide(L)'
;MQTPANSTAAIVSAQDWQELRTQINELFDITLRYAQMVAKEGDKVWDRDRPKFKKPSNKSIDEAIAEYEACLAEFEEERRRAYLDNYTKLKADSVDRVAAIEEIVSKIAAMHGLDFKAPIIQ
;
A
#
# COMPACT_ATOMS: atom_id res chain seq x y z
N MET A 1 -38.05 -41.01 3.64
CA MET A 1 -37.47 -39.70 3.95
C MET A 1 -35.99 -39.78 3.62
N GLN A 2 -35.53 -39.08 2.59
CA GLN A 2 -34.13 -39.05 2.18
C GLN A 2 -33.38 -38.05 3.08
N THR A 3 -32.40 -38.54 3.82
CA THR A 3 -31.42 -37.71 4.53
C THR A 3 -30.60 -36.94 3.49
N PRO A 4 -30.46 -35.60 3.57
CA PRO A 4 -29.57 -34.90 2.67
C PRO A 4 -28.14 -35.33 2.97
N ALA A 5 -27.42 -35.67 1.91
CA ALA A 5 -26.03 -36.09 1.92
C ALA A 5 -25.14 -35.03 2.57
N ASN A 6 -24.20 -35.52 3.39
CA ASN A 6 -22.96 -34.88 3.83
C ASN A 6 -22.71 -33.51 3.17
N SER A 7 -23.02 -32.44 3.91
CA SER A 7 -22.29 -31.20 3.75
C SER A 7 -20.83 -31.53 4.02
N THR A 8 -20.01 -31.57 2.97
CA THR A 8 -18.56 -31.69 3.09
C THR A 8 -18.11 -30.50 3.92
N ALA A 9 -17.99 -30.69 5.24
CA ALA A 9 -17.44 -29.69 6.13
C ALA A 9 -16.04 -29.40 5.59
N ALA A 10 -15.82 -28.20 5.06
CA ALA A 10 -14.48 -27.75 4.75
C ALA A 10 -13.69 -27.87 6.07
N ILE A 11 -12.74 -28.78 6.18
CA ILE A 11 -11.96 -28.91 7.41
C ILE A 11 -10.81 -27.92 7.27
N VAL A 12 -10.86 -26.79 7.97
CA VAL A 12 -9.70 -25.90 8.13
C VAL A 12 -8.66 -26.68 8.92
N SER A 13 -7.55 -26.95 8.26
CA SER A 13 -6.43 -27.70 8.81
C SER A 13 -5.63 -26.83 9.79
N ALA A 14 -4.79 -27.46 10.62
CA ALA A 14 -3.80 -26.72 11.42
C ALA A 14 -2.89 -25.85 10.53
N GLN A 15 -2.65 -26.29 9.29
CA GLN A 15 -1.89 -25.54 8.29
C GLN A 15 -2.61 -24.24 7.88
N ASP A 16 -3.93 -24.26 7.72
CA ASP A 16 -4.70 -23.07 7.33
C ASP A 16 -4.71 -22.00 8.45
N TRP A 17 -4.74 -22.41 9.72
CA TRP A 17 -4.60 -21.51 10.86
C TRP A 17 -3.20 -20.89 10.96
N GLN A 18 -2.18 -21.71 10.70
CA GLN A 18 -0.81 -21.24 10.63
C GLN A 18 -0.61 -20.26 9.47
N GLU A 19 -1.21 -20.54 8.32
CA GLU A 19 -1.20 -19.67 7.14
C GLU A 19 -1.87 -18.34 7.44
N LEU A 20 -3.08 -18.33 8.01
CA LEU A 20 -3.78 -17.11 8.40
C LEU A 20 -2.93 -16.22 9.32
N ARG A 21 -2.33 -16.83 10.35
CA ARG A 21 -1.45 -16.10 11.28
C ARG A 21 -0.23 -15.53 10.57
N THR A 22 0.34 -16.27 9.62
CA THR A 22 1.48 -15.83 8.82
C THR A 22 1.08 -14.64 7.94
N GLN A 23 -0.02 -14.75 7.20
CA GLN A 23 -0.51 -13.66 6.34
C GLN A 23 -0.82 -12.38 7.13
N ILE A 24 -1.43 -12.49 8.32
CA ILE A 24 -1.69 -11.34 9.20
C ILE A 24 -0.38 -10.69 9.67
N ASN A 25 0.58 -11.50 10.13
CA ASN A 25 1.87 -10.97 10.56
C ASN A 25 2.64 -10.31 9.41
N GLU A 26 2.62 -10.91 8.22
CA GLU A 26 3.24 -10.34 7.03
C GLU A 26 2.59 -9.00 6.61
N LEU A 27 1.27 -8.86 6.77
CA LEU A 27 0.57 -7.60 6.54
C LEU A 27 0.99 -6.51 7.55
N PHE A 28 1.16 -6.86 8.82
CA PHE A 28 1.74 -5.96 9.82
C PHE A 28 3.18 -5.57 9.46
N ASP A 29 4.00 -6.52 9.00
CA ASP A 29 5.38 -6.26 8.57
C ASP A 29 5.46 -5.38 7.33
N ILE A 30 4.52 -5.53 6.37
CA ILE A 30 4.38 -4.61 5.22
C ILE A 30 4.03 -3.20 5.72
N THR A 31 3.12 -3.09 6.68
CA THR A 31 2.72 -1.80 7.26
C THR A 31 3.89 -1.14 8.01
N LEU A 32 4.70 -1.93 8.72
CA LEU A 32 5.91 -1.43 9.37
C LEU A 32 6.97 -1.01 8.35
N ARG A 33 7.18 -1.80 7.30
CA ARG A 33 8.07 -1.44 6.18
C ARG A 33 7.61 -0.18 5.46
N TYR A 34 6.30 0.02 5.29
CA TYR A 34 5.73 1.27 4.79
C TYR A 34 6.16 2.45 5.66
N ALA A 35 5.91 2.37 6.97
CA ALA A 35 6.26 3.43 7.91
C ALA A 35 7.76 3.74 7.90
N GLN A 36 8.60 2.70 7.83
CA GLN A 36 10.06 2.84 7.71
C GLN A 36 10.50 3.43 6.37
N MET A 37 9.85 3.05 5.26
CA MET A 37 10.20 3.58 3.94
C MET A 37 9.75 5.02 3.79
N VAL A 38 8.58 5.40 4.32
CA VAL A 38 8.15 6.80 4.40
C VAL A 38 9.12 7.62 5.26
N ALA A 39 9.57 7.07 6.39
CA ALA A 39 10.58 7.72 7.21
C ALA A 39 11.93 7.87 6.47
N LYS A 40 12.41 6.84 5.76
CA LYS A 40 13.73 6.81 5.12
C LYS A 40 13.80 7.51 3.76
N GLU A 41 12.76 7.40 2.93
CA GLU A 41 12.64 8.10 1.65
C GLU A 41 12.18 9.56 1.86
N GLY A 42 11.52 9.82 3.00
CA GLY A 42 11.41 11.17 3.59
C GLY A 42 12.75 11.90 3.54
N ASP A 43 13.80 11.27 4.04
CA ASP A 43 15.13 11.88 4.16
C ASP A 43 15.89 12.14 2.84
N LYS A 44 15.38 11.74 1.66
CA LYS A 44 16.09 11.97 0.37
C LYS A 44 15.36 12.90 -0.58
N VAL A 45 14.06 12.69 -0.74
CA VAL A 45 13.21 13.48 -1.65
C VAL A 45 12.45 14.56 -0.88
N TRP A 46 12.15 14.31 0.40
CA TRP A 46 11.42 15.25 1.24
C TRP A 46 12.35 16.22 1.98
N ASP A 47 13.57 15.79 2.28
CA ASP A 47 14.68 16.58 2.87
C ASP A 47 15.49 17.43 1.88
N ARG A 48 15.33 17.23 0.56
CA ARG A 48 15.84 18.24 -0.39
C ARG A 48 15.10 19.54 -0.11
N ASP A 49 15.84 20.54 0.35
CA ASP A 49 15.34 21.91 0.52
C ASP A 49 14.57 22.32 -0.74
N ARG A 50 13.35 22.82 -0.54
CA ARG A 50 12.57 23.43 -1.63
C ARG A 50 13.48 24.43 -2.36
N PRO A 51 13.50 24.44 -3.71
CA PRO A 51 14.26 25.43 -4.46
C PRO A 51 13.99 26.83 -3.90
N LYS A 52 15.06 27.60 -3.66
CA LYS A 52 14.95 28.99 -3.17
C LYS A 52 15.10 29.92 -4.36
N PHE A 53 14.20 30.90 -4.47
CA PHE A 53 14.34 31.92 -5.50
C PHE A 53 15.67 32.68 -5.32
N LYS A 54 16.47 32.71 -6.37
CA LYS A 54 17.68 33.54 -6.47
C LYS A 54 17.64 34.25 -7.80
N LYS A 55 17.57 35.59 -7.76
CA LYS A 55 17.69 36.42 -8.97
C LYS A 55 19.17 36.50 -9.39
N PRO A 56 19.55 36.00 -10.57
CA PRO A 56 20.89 36.22 -11.12
C PRO A 56 21.08 37.67 -11.56
N SER A 57 22.27 38.23 -11.38
CA SER A 57 22.59 39.62 -11.75
C SER A 57 22.44 39.92 -13.24
N ASN A 58 22.49 38.89 -14.08
CA ASN A 58 22.46 38.94 -15.54
C ASN A 58 21.08 38.65 -16.15
N LYS A 59 20.02 38.49 -15.34
CA LYS A 59 18.66 38.20 -15.82
C LYS A 59 17.67 39.26 -15.35
N SER A 60 16.63 39.48 -16.16
CA SER A 60 15.47 40.25 -15.72
C SER A 60 14.73 39.51 -14.60
N ILE A 61 13.87 40.23 -13.87
CA ILE A 61 13.09 39.63 -12.77
C ILE A 61 12.12 38.58 -13.32
N ASP A 62 11.48 38.87 -14.46
CA ASP A 62 10.50 37.98 -15.07
C ASP A 62 11.13 36.67 -15.55
N GLU A 63 12.32 36.74 -16.17
CA GLU A 63 13.09 35.54 -16.55
C GLU A 63 13.50 34.70 -15.33
N ALA A 64 13.93 35.35 -14.24
CA ALA A 64 14.30 34.65 -13.02
C ALA A 64 13.09 33.98 -12.34
N ILE A 65 11.91 34.60 -12.41
CA ILE A 65 10.66 34.02 -11.90
C ILE A 65 10.26 32.80 -12.73
N ALA A 66 10.26 32.92 -14.06
CA ALA A 66 9.90 31.81 -14.94
C ALA A 66 10.80 30.58 -14.75
N GLU A 67 12.12 30.78 -14.60
CA GLU A 67 13.06 29.69 -14.30
C GLU A 67 12.84 29.07 -12.92
N TYR A 68 12.52 29.90 -11.92
CA TYR A 68 12.22 29.42 -10.59
C TYR A 68 10.93 28.60 -10.56
N GLU A 69 9.89 29.05 -11.26
CA GLU A 69 8.62 28.32 -11.40
C GLU A 69 8.82 26.98 -12.12
N ALA A 70 9.63 26.94 -13.18
CA ALA A 70 9.98 25.70 -13.86
C ALA A 70 10.73 24.73 -12.94
N CYS A 71 11.72 25.22 -12.19
CA CYS A 71 12.47 24.42 -11.22
C CYS A 71 11.57 23.90 -10.09
N LEU A 72 10.63 24.71 -9.61
CA LEU A 72 9.68 24.31 -8.59
C LEU A 72 8.72 23.24 -9.12
N ALA A 73 8.22 23.38 -10.34
CA ALA A 73 7.32 22.40 -10.96
C ALA A 73 8.01 21.04 -11.16
N GLU A 74 9.27 21.03 -11.61
CA GLU A 74 10.07 19.82 -11.73
C GLU A 74 10.29 19.15 -10.37
N PHE A 75 10.62 19.95 -9.34
CA PHE A 75 10.78 19.45 -7.98
C PHE A 75 9.49 18.82 -7.41
N GLU A 76 8.33 19.46 -7.62
CA GLU A 76 7.04 18.92 -7.17
C GLU A 76 6.66 17.64 -7.92
N GLU A 77 6.94 17.57 -9.23
CA GLU A 77 6.69 16.39 -10.05
C GLU A 77 7.59 15.21 -9.67
N GLU A 78 8.88 15.45 -9.38
CA GLU A 78 9.79 14.43 -8.84
C GLU A 78 9.26 13.84 -7.53
N ARG A 79 8.81 14.70 -6.60
CA ARG A 79 8.21 14.28 -5.32
C ARG A 79 6.95 13.46 -5.53
N ARG A 80 6.07 13.90 -6.43
CA ARG A 80 4.82 13.20 -6.74
C ARG A 80 5.09 11.81 -7.33
N ARG A 81 6.05 11.67 -8.24
CA ARG A 81 6.43 10.37 -8.82
C ARG A 81 7.00 9.42 -7.79
N ALA A 82 7.93 9.90 -6.95
CA ALA A 82 8.51 9.10 -5.89
C ALA A 82 7.44 8.60 -4.90
N TYR A 83 6.49 9.46 -4.54
CA TYR A 83 5.33 9.07 -3.72
C TYR A 83 4.49 7.97 -4.38
N LEU A 84 4.13 8.16 -5.66
CA LEU A 84 3.25 7.22 -6.37
C LEU A 84 3.90 5.86 -6.61
N ASP A 85 5.19 5.80 -6.95
CA ASP A 85 5.92 4.55 -7.16
C ASP A 85 5.96 3.73 -5.85
N ASN A 86 6.29 4.40 -4.74
CA ASN A 86 6.30 3.79 -3.41
C ASN A 86 4.90 3.32 -2.99
N TYR A 87 3.89 4.18 -3.12
CA TYR A 87 2.50 3.84 -2.80
C TYR A 87 2.00 2.65 -3.62
N THR A 88 2.32 2.58 -4.92
CA THR A 88 1.87 1.51 -5.81
C THR A 88 2.46 0.15 -5.40
N LYS A 89 3.77 0.10 -5.10
CA LYS A 89 4.44 -1.13 -4.63
C LYS A 89 3.81 -1.66 -3.34
N LEU A 90 3.57 -0.76 -2.38
CA LEU A 90 2.98 -1.11 -1.09
C LEU A 90 1.51 -1.52 -1.20
N LYS A 91 0.75 -0.83 -2.07
CA LYS A 91 -0.64 -1.19 -2.35
C LYS A 91 -0.70 -2.60 -2.93
N ALA A 92 0.11 -2.93 -3.93
CA ALA A 92 0.15 -4.26 -4.54
C ALA A 92 0.42 -5.36 -3.49
N ASP A 93 1.50 -5.20 -2.71
CA ASP A 93 1.86 -6.15 -1.65
C ASP A 93 0.74 -6.31 -0.60
N SER A 94 0.06 -5.22 -0.23
CA SER A 94 -1.04 -5.26 0.76
C SER A 94 -2.32 -5.91 0.22
N VAL A 95 -2.65 -5.69 -1.05
CA VAL A 95 -3.87 -6.23 -1.69
C VAL A 95 -3.80 -7.75 -1.79
N ASP A 96 -2.65 -8.29 -2.22
CA ASP A 96 -2.46 -9.74 -2.34
C ASP A 96 -2.61 -10.45 -0.98
N ARG A 97 -2.11 -9.82 0.10
CA ARG A 97 -2.21 -10.34 1.46
C ARG A 97 -3.62 -10.26 2.03
N VAL A 98 -4.33 -9.15 1.79
CA VAL A 98 -5.75 -9.02 2.17
C VAL A 98 -6.59 -10.08 1.46
N ALA A 99 -6.39 -10.29 0.16
CA ALA A 99 -7.11 -11.33 -0.58
C ALA A 99 -6.87 -12.74 -0.01
N ALA A 100 -5.64 -13.08 0.35
CA ALA A 100 -5.31 -14.36 0.99
C ALA A 100 -5.97 -14.51 2.37
N ILE A 101 -6.01 -13.45 3.18
CA ILE A 101 -6.70 -13.44 4.48
C ILE A 101 -8.21 -13.64 4.26
N GLU A 102 -8.81 -12.91 3.33
CA GLU A 102 -10.24 -13.00 3.01
C GLU A 102 -10.64 -14.42 2.57
N GLU A 103 -9.81 -15.08 1.76
CA GLU A 103 -10.05 -16.47 1.34
C GLU A 103 -10.06 -17.43 2.54
N ILE A 104 -9.07 -17.32 3.43
CA ILE A 104 -8.98 -18.20 4.61
C ILE A 104 -10.12 -17.93 5.60
N VAL A 105 -10.47 -16.66 5.83
CA VAL A 105 -11.60 -16.29 6.69
C VAL A 105 -12.93 -16.76 6.10
N SER A 106 -13.10 -16.70 4.77
CA SER A 106 -14.29 -17.23 4.10
C SER A 106 -14.41 -18.74 4.29
N LYS A 107 -13.30 -19.49 4.20
CA LYS A 107 -13.27 -20.92 4.50
C LYS A 107 -13.67 -21.21 5.95
N ILE A 108 -13.14 -20.46 6.92
CA ILE A 108 -13.49 -20.60 8.34
C ILE A 108 -14.97 -20.29 8.58
N ALA A 109 -15.48 -19.18 8.02
CA ALA A 109 -16.87 -18.79 8.18
C ALA A 109 -17.84 -19.86 7.65
N ALA A 110 -17.55 -20.43 6.48
CA ALA A 110 -18.33 -21.52 5.89
C ALA A 110 -18.39 -22.77 6.79
N MET A 111 -17.33 -23.07 7.56
CA MET A 111 -17.35 -24.16 8.55
C MET A 111 -18.34 -23.95 9.68
N HIS A 112 -18.49 -22.69 10.10
CA HIS A 112 -19.36 -22.30 11.20
C HIS A 112 -20.78 -21.94 10.72
N GLY A 113 -21.10 -22.18 9.45
CA GLY A 113 -22.39 -21.83 8.86
C GLY A 113 -22.61 -20.32 8.74
N LEU A 114 -21.54 -19.53 8.73
CA LEU A 114 -21.56 -18.08 8.60
C LEU A 114 -21.26 -17.70 7.14
N ASP A 115 -22.05 -16.80 6.56
CA ASP A 115 -21.76 -16.19 5.25
C ASP A 115 -20.86 -14.96 5.49
N PHE A 116 -19.55 -15.13 5.36
CA PHE A 116 -18.61 -14.03 5.39
C PHE A 116 -18.43 -13.45 3.99
N LYS A 117 -18.86 -12.20 3.80
CA LYS A 117 -18.56 -11.40 2.61
C LYS A 117 -17.66 -10.26 3.02
N ALA A 118 -16.38 -10.36 2.68
CA ALA A 118 -15.53 -9.19 2.73
C ALA A 118 -16.04 -8.17 1.68
N PRO A 119 -16.14 -6.88 2.03
CA PRO A 119 -16.40 -5.86 1.03
C PRO A 119 -15.22 -5.83 0.06
N ILE A 120 -15.47 -6.10 -1.23
CA ILE A 120 -14.46 -6.00 -2.28
C ILE A 120 -13.91 -4.57 -2.24
N ILE A 121 -12.65 -4.41 -1.82
CA ILE A 121 -11.96 -3.13 -1.88
C ILE A 121 -11.58 -2.92 -3.36
N GLN A 122 -12.41 -2.16 -4.09
CA GLN A 122 -12.15 -1.73 -5.47
C GLN A 122 -11.11 -0.59 -5.51
#